data_AF-A0AA37PQF5-F1
#
_entry.id   AF-A0AA37PQF5-F1
#
_cell.length_a   1.000
_cell.length_b   1.000
_cell.length_c   1.000
_cell.angle_alpha   90.00
_cell.angle_beta   90.00
_cell.angle_gamma   90.00
#
_symmetry.space_group_name_H-M   'P 1'
#
loop_
_entity.id
_entity.type
_entity.pdbx_description
1 polymer ?
#
loop_
_entity_poly.entity_id
_entity_poly.type
_entity_poly.pdbx_seq_one_letter_code
_entity_poly.pdbx_strand_id
1 'polypeptide(L)'
;MTNFIGFDPILPPDRAQLQHRVPTGSFWKIWLCYDEAFWRKRGLVGESISIYAGDYSPNARESAFDETSDKPGLMSVFIAGDRARDFNRLTRAELKAQVLKEISHRFGTDGAQLSERVTFPAILPQNPKPDSYFEFNWSMDEWTRGDFAGCMGPGVWTGSGFGPAVREPIGRVHWAGVDTSTYSYHCVSGAAQSGERAAKEALAAE
;
A
#
# COMPACT_ATOMS: atom_id res chain seq x y z
N MET A 1 2.24 -13.15 -1.86
CA MET A 1 3.39 -14.02 -1.51
C MET A 1 4.47 -13.96 -2.58
N THR A 2 5.71 -13.66 -2.19
CA THR A 2 6.87 -13.61 -3.09
C THR A 2 7.45 -15.01 -3.37
N ASN A 3 8.00 -15.22 -4.56
CA ASN A 3 8.54 -16.51 -5.03
C ASN A 3 9.90 -16.33 -5.73
N PHE A 4 10.86 -15.71 -5.04
CA PHE A 4 12.21 -15.40 -5.57
C PHE A 4 13.31 -16.29 -4.99
N ILE A 5 12.92 -17.33 -4.26
CA ILE A 5 13.84 -18.26 -3.59
C ILE A 5 13.73 -19.60 -4.29
N GLY A 6 14.86 -20.14 -4.77
CA GLY A 6 14.94 -21.53 -5.18
C GLY A 6 14.99 -22.45 -3.96
N PHE A 7 14.23 -23.56 -4.00
CA PHE A 7 14.19 -24.56 -2.93
C PHE A 7 14.77 -25.89 -3.41
N ASP A 8 15.62 -26.50 -2.59
CA ASP A 8 16.16 -27.85 -2.76
C ASP A 8 16.06 -28.62 -1.43
N PRO A 9 15.27 -29.71 -1.32
CA PRO A 9 14.38 -30.23 -2.36
C PRO A 9 13.25 -29.26 -2.70
N ILE A 10 12.61 -29.49 -3.85
CA ILE A 10 11.48 -28.66 -4.32
C ILE A 10 10.35 -28.59 -3.28
N LEU A 11 9.61 -27.48 -3.27
CA LEU A 11 8.43 -27.34 -2.41
C LEU A 11 7.33 -28.35 -2.78
N PRO A 12 6.51 -28.79 -1.80
CA PRO A 12 5.29 -29.54 -2.08
C PRO A 12 4.37 -28.80 -3.07
N PRO A 13 3.63 -29.52 -3.92
CA PRO A 13 2.83 -28.92 -4.99
C PRO A 13 1.90 -27.80 -4.51
N ASP A 14 1.21 -28.00 -3.39
CA ASP A 14 0.24 -27.03 -2.89
C ASP A 14 0.89 -25.69 -2.51
N ARG A 15 2.07 -25.73 -1.85
CA ARG A 15 2.82 -24.52 -1.49
C ARG A 15 3.37 -23.83 -2.73
N ALA A 16 3.93 -24.59 -3.66
CA ALA A 16 4.46 -24.04 -4.91
C ALA A 16 3.34 -23.35 -5.72
N GLN A 17 2.21 -24.04 -5.89
CA GLN A 17 1.05 -23.53 -6.64
C GLN A 17 0.39 -22.33 -5.95
N LEU A 18 0.34 -22.31 -4.61
CA LEU A 18 -0.14 -21.17 -3.84
C LEU A 18 0.67 -19.91 -4.11
N GLN A 19 2.01 -19.99 -4.04
CA GLN A 19 2.88 -18.82 -4.22
C GLN A 19 2.74 -18.17 -5.61
N HIS A 20 2.35 -18.93 -6.64
CA HIS A 20 2.04 -18.41 -7.97
C HIS A 20 0.64 -17.78 -8.10
N ARG A 21 -0.26 -17.98 -7.13
CA ARG A 21 -1.68 -17.59 -7.22
C ARG A 21 -2.12 -16.58 -6.15
N VAL A 22 -1.17 -16.04 -5.39
CA VAL A 22 -1.42 -14.97 -4.41
C VAL A 22 -0.59 -13.72 -4.78
N PRO A 23 -0.95 -13.02 -5.88
CA PRO A 23 -0.32 -11.76 -6.25
C PRO A 23 -0.62 -10.66 -5.21
N THR A 24 0.23 -9.65 -5.13
CA THR A 24 -0.04 -8.40 -4.41
C THR A 24 -0.85 -7.43 -5.29
N GLY A 25 -1.50 -6.45 -4.67
CA GLY A 25 -2.27 -5.43 -5.38
C GLY A 25 -1.40 -4.37 -6.06
N SER A 26 -1.97 -3.66 -7.03
CA SER A 26 -1.38 -2.44 -7.60
C SER A 26 -1.76 -1.24 -6.73
N PHE A 27 -0.76 -0.48 -6.26
CA PHE A 27 -0.99 0.57 -5.28
C PHE A 27 -0.02 1.75 -5.41
N TRP A 28 -0.59 2.95 -5.38
CA TRP A 28 0.14 4.20 -5.23
C TRP A 28 -0.25 4.88 -3.94
N LYS A 29 0.76 5.40 -3.24
CA LYS A 29 0.59 6.34 -2.15
C LYS A 29 1.23 7.66 -2.53
N ILE A 30 0.47 8.73 -2.38
CA ILE A 30 0.87 10.08 -2.76
C ILE A 30 0.73 10.97 -1.55
N TRP A 31 1.67 11.87 -1.35
CA TRP A 31 1.66 12.84 -0.27
C TRP A 31 1.71 14.24 -0.86
N LEU A 32 0.83 15.10 -0.34
CA LEU A 32 0.69 16.49 -0.70
C LEU A 32 1.02 17.34 0.52
N CYS A 33 1.96 18.25 0.37
CA CYS A 33 2.33 19.20 1.40
C CYS A 33 1.80 20.60 1.07
N TYR A 34 1.20 21.24 2.06
CA TYR A 34 0.64 22.59 2.04
C TYR A 34 1.28 23.41 3.16
N ASP A 35 1.28 24.73 3.03
CA ASP A 35 1.78 25.62 4.11
C ASP A 35 0.98 25.44 5.42
N GLU A 36 -0.31 25.09 5.29
CA GLU A 36 -1.21 24.82 6.39
C GLU A 36 -2.32 23.81 6.00
N ALA A 37 -2.91 23.14 6.99
CA ALA A 37 -4.05 22.23 6.87
C ALA A 37 -5.34 23.02 6.58
N PHE A 38 -5.42 23.66 5.40
CA PHE A 38 -6.48 24.59 5.00
C PHE A 38 -7.90 24.03 5.14
N TRP A 39 -8.07 22.71 5.06
CA TRP A 39 -9.35 22.01 5.23
C TRP A 39 -9.93 22.21 6.64
N ARG A 40 -9.10 22.33 7.69
CA ARG A 40 -9.56 22.52 9.07
C ARG A 40 -10.29 23.84 9.28
N LYS A 41 -9.87 24.91 8.58
CA LYS A 41 -10.56 26.22 8.59
C LYS A 41 -11.99 26.16 8.06
N ARG A 42 -12.32 25.09 7.31
CA ARG A 42 -13.65 24.81 6.78
C ARG A 42 -14.43 23.80 7.64
N GLY A 43 -13.92 23.44 8.82
CA GLY A 43 -14.52 22.43 9.70
C GLY A 43 -14.37 21.00 9.19
N LEU A 44 -13.42 20.74 8.27
CA LEU A 44 -13.17 19.41 7.72
C LEU A 44 -11.98 18.76 8.42
N VAL A 45 -12.00 17.43 8.50
CA VAL A 45 -10.93 16.61 9.11
C VAL A 45 -9.86 16.15 8.10
N GLY A 46 -9.94 16.61 6.85
CA GLY A 46 -9.00 16.22 5.81
C GLY A 46 -9.17 14.79 5.26
N GLU A 47 -10.28 14.12 5.58
CA GLU A 47 -10.63 12.81 5.03
C GLU A 47 -11.68 12.92 3.91
N SER A 48 -11.51 12.13 2.85
CA SER A 48 -12.49 11.96 1.79
C SER A 48 -12.52 10.51 1.31
N ILE A 49 -13.72 10.04 0.94
CA ILE A 49 -13.94 8.76 0.29
C ILE A 49 -14.77 9.01 -0.96
N SER A 50 -14.30 8.53 -2.11
CA SER A 50 -15.06 8.54 -3.35
C SER A 50 -15.58 7.15 -3.67
N ILE A 51 -16.86 7.10 -4.07
CA ILE A 51 -17.53 5.89 -4.56
C ILE A 51 -17.83 5.98 -6.07
N TYR A 52 -17.43 7.06 -6.72
CA TYR A 52 -17.67 7.27 -8.14
C TYR A 52 -16.67 6.45 -8.96
N ALA A 53 -17.19 5.57 -9.82
CA ALA A 53 -16.36 4.69 -10.62
C ALA A 53 -15.33 5.44 -11.49
N GLY A 54 -15.61 6.69 -11.87
CA GLY A 54 -14.75 7.54 -12.70
C GLY A 54 -13.55 8.17 -11.98
N ASP A 55 -13.57 8.24 -10.65
CA ASP A 55 -12.47 8.83 -9.88
C ASP A 55 -11.28 7.87 -9.82
N TYR A 56 -10.08 8.42 -9.81
CA TYR A 56 -8.83 7.68 -9.64
C TYR A 56 -8.54 7.39 -8.17
N SER A 57 -8.64 8.40 -7.31
CA SER A 57 -8.42 8.26 -5.88
C SER A 57 -9.72 7.86 -5.17
N PRO A 58 -9.84 6.63 -4.64
CA PRO A 58 -10.96 6.31 -3.76
C PRO A 58 -10.86 7.01 -2.39
N ASN A 59 -9.67 7.44 -1.97
CA ASN A 59 -9.48 7.97 -0.61
C ASN A 59 -8.31 8.97 -0.52
N ALA A 60 -8.54 10.05 0.24
CA ALA A 60 -7.49 10.94 0.73
C ALA A 60 -7.71 11.19 2.23
N ARG A 61 -6.63 11.40 2.99
CA ARG A 61 -6.64 11.59 4.44
C ARG A 61 -5.59 12.58 4.89
N GLU A 62 -5.89 13.35 5.92
CA GLU A 62 -4.87 14.06 6.69
C GLU A 62 -3.84 13.06 7.24
N SER A 63 -2.58 13.45 7.24
CA SER A 63 -1.45 12.59 7.66
C SER A 63 -0.43 13.34 8.50
N ALA A 64 -0.75 14.55 8.95
CA ALA A 64 0.03 15.24 9.98
C ALA A 64 -0.10 14.51 11.32
N PHE A 65 0.99 14.48 12.09
CA PHE A 65 1.03 13.83 13.41
C PHE A 65 0.74 14.78 14.57
N ASP A 66 0.82 16.09 14.33
CA ASP A 66 0.56 17.13 15.33
C ASP A 66 -0.86 17.68 15.17
N GLU A 67 -1.74 17.30 16.09
CA GLU A 67 -3.12 17.82 16.15
C GLU A 67 -3.19 19.23 16.75
N THR A 68 -2.12 19.72 17.36
CA THR A 68 -2.06 21.05 17.99
C THR A 68 -1.59 22.14 17.03
N SER A 69 -1.10 21.76 15.85
CA SER A 69 -0.63 22.65 14.80
C SER A 69 -1.35 22.38 13.50
N ASP A 70 -1.70 23.45 12.78
CA ASP A 70 -2.17 23.36 11.39
C ASP A 70 -1.01 23.35 10.39
N LYS A 71 0.25 23.40 10.83
CA LYS A 71 1.41 23.62 9.98
C LYS A 71 2.51 22.56 10.15
N PRO A 72 3.04 21.99 9.05
CA PRO A 72 2.51 22.09 7.67
C PRO A 72 1.21 21.28 7.52
N GLY A 73 0.43 21.58 6.48
CA GLY A 73 -0.69 20.72 6.08
C GLY A 73 -0.16 19.52 5.32
N LEU A 74 -0.49 18.30 5.77
CA LEU A 74 -0.05 17.06 5.11
C LEU A 74 -1.24 16.16 4.79
N MET A 75 -1.39 15.79 3.52
CA MET A 75 -2.45 14.91 3.04
C MET A 75 -1.87 13.71 2.28
N SER A 76 -2.27 12.50 2.65
CA SER A 76 -2.05 11.31 1.83
C SER A 76 -3.23 11.08 0.88
N VAL A 77 -2.93 10.61 -0.32
CA VAL A 77 -3.89 10.19 -1.34
C VAL A 77 -3.53 8.77 -1.74
N PHE A 78 -4.52 7.89 -1.78
CA PHE A 78 -4.35 6.47 -2.09
C PHE A 78 -5.06 6.13 -3.39
N ILE A 79 -4.40 5.33 -4.21
CA ILE A 79 -4.89 4.90 -5.52
C ILE A 79 -4.57 3.42 -5.66
N ALA A 80 -5.59 2.60 -5.93
CA ALA A 80 -5.51 1.15 -5.85
C ALA A 80 -6.14 0.46 -7.06
N GLY A 81 -5.79 -0.81 -7.27
CA GLY A 81 -6.46 -1.68 -8.23
C GLY A 81 -6.33 -1.22 -9.68
N ASP A 82 -7.44 -1.19 -10.42
CA ASP A 82 -7.46 -0.77 -11.83
C ASP A 82 -6.97 0.67 -12.01
N ARG A 83 -7.36 1.59 -11.11
CA ARG A 83 -6.91 2.98 -11.17
C ARG A 83 -5.41 3.13 -10.96
N ALA A 84 -4.82 2.31 -10.09
CA ALA A 84 -3.36 2.25 -9.93
C ALA A 84 -2.66 1.72 -11.19
N ARG A 85 -3.27 0.75 -11.90
CA ARG A 85 -2.75 0.24 -13.18
C ARG A 85 -2.85 1.27 -14.30
N ASP A 86 -3.93 2.02 -14.35
CA ASP A 86 -4.08 3.15 -15.27
C ASP A 86 -3.01 4.22 -14.99
N PHE A 87 -2.78 4.53 -13.70
CA PHE A 87 -1.74 5.46 -13.25
C PHE A 87 -0.32 5.06 -13.70
N ASN A 88 -0.01 3.76 -13.77
CA ASN A 88 1.28 3.27 -14.26
C ASN A 88 1.60 3.68 -15.71
N ARG A 89 0.61 4.14 -16.49
CA ARG A 89 0.77 4.57 -17.89
C ARG A 89 0.93 6.08 -18.05
N LEU A 90 0.77 6.84 -16.96
CA LEU A 90 0.85 8.29 -16.97
C LEU A 90 2.24 8.76 -16.59
N THR A 91 2.63 9.93 -17.10
CA THR A 91 3.81 10.65 -16.62
C THR A 91 3.56 11.25 -15.24
N ARG A 92 4.63 11.51 -14.47
CA ARG A 92 4.54 12.20 -13.17
C ARG A 92 3.76 13.52 -13.24
N ALA A 93 3.89 14.28 -14.33
CA ALA A 93 3.17 15.53 -14.50
C ALA A 93 1.66 15.31 -14.65
N GLU A 94 1.25 14.33 -15.44
CA GLU A 94 -0.16 13.95 -15.61
C GLU A 94 -0.75 13.38 -14.32
N LEU A 95 0.01 12.54 -13.61
CA LEU A 95 -0.36 12.00 -12.29
C LEU A 95 -0.63 13.11 -11.28
N LYS A 96 0.34 14.03 -11.12
CA LYS A 96 0.21 15.19 -10.25
C LYS A 96 -1.01 16.04 -10.62
N ALA A 97 -1.21 16.32 -11.90
CA ALA A 97 -2.37 17.10 -12.36
C ALA A 97 -3.71 16.41 -12.03
N GLN A 98 -3.81 15.09 -12.25
CA GLN A 98 -5.02 14.32 -11.94
C GLN A 98 -5.32 14.31 -10.44
N VAL A 99 -4.31 14.09 -9.60
CA VAL A 99 -4.47 14.11 -8.14
C VAL A 99 -4.92 15.49 -7.66
N LEU A 100 -4.26 16.56 -8.09
CA LEU A 100 -4.63 17.92 -7.68
C LEU A 100 -6.03 18.30 -8.16
N LYS A 101 -6.46 17.83 -9.33
CA LYS A 101 -7.84 18.00 -9.80
C LYS A 101 -8.85 17.33 -8.86
N GLU A 102 -8.60 16.10 -8.42
CA GLU A 102 -9.51 15.38 -7.51
C GLU A 102 -9.53 15.96 -6.10
N ILE A 103 -8.37 16.38 -5.58
CA ILE A 103 -8.31 17.07 -4.29
C ILE A 103 -9.00 18.42 -4.37
N SER A 104 -8.86 19.14 -5.49
CA SER A 104 -9.58 20.41 -5.68
C SER A 104 -11.09 20.23 -5.76
N HIS A 105 -11.55 19.16 -6.40
CA HIS A 105 -12.97 18.82 -6.46
C HIS A 105 -13.55 18.55 -5.06
N ARG A 106 -12.77 17.90 -4.17
CA ARG A 106 -13.22 17.50 -2.82
C ARG A 106 -13.06 18.60 -1.77
N PHE A 107 -11.94 19.31 -1.81
CA PHE A 107 -11.51 20.26 -0.79
C PHE A 107 -11.44 21.71 -1.29
N GLY A 108 -11.96 22.00 -2.49
CA GLY A 108 -11.95 23.35 -3.09
C GLY A 108 -10.60 23.71 -3.74
N THR A 109 -10.53 24.90 -4.35
CA THR A 109 -9.37 25.35 -5.16
C THR A 109 -8.04 25.36 -4.42
N ASP A 110 -8.06 25.47 -3.09
CA ASP A 110 -6.87 25.41 -2.25
C ASP A 110 -6.18 24.04 -2.30
N GLY A 111 -6.93 22.99 -2.66
CA GLY A 111 -6.41 21.65 -2.90
C GLY A 111 -5.35 21.57 -4.01
N ALA A 112 -5.34 22.51 -4.96
CA ALA A 112 -4.32 22.60 -6.00
C ALA A 112 -3.07 23.41 -5.57
N GLN A 113 -3.11 24.10 -4.44
CA GLN A 113 -2.10 25.07 -4.01
C GLN A 113 -1.10 24.43 -3.05
N LEU A 114 -0.25 23.54 -3.56
CA LEU A 114 0.82 22.93 -2.76
C LEU A 114 1.80 23.99 -2.23
N SER A 115 2.47 23.67 -1.11
CA SER A 115 3.49 24.54 -0.52
C SER A 115 4.60 24.85 -1.52
N GLU A 116 5.11 26.08 -1.53
CA GLU A 116 6.36 26.43 -2.22
C GLU A 116 7.59 26.37 -1.29
N ARG A 117 7.37 26.20 0.02
CA ARG A 117 8.38 26.34 1.07
C ARG A 117 8.76 25.03 1.72
N VAL A 118 7.79 24.13 1.87
CA VAL A 118 7.96 22.84 2.55
C VAL A 118 7.91 21.74 1.50
N THR A 119 9.04 21.09 1.27
CA THR A 119 9.18 20.05 0.24
C THR A 119 9.65 18.74 0.85
N PHE A 120 9.27 17.63 0.22
CA PHE A 120 9.88 16.34 0.47
C PHE A 120 11.26 16.27 -0.21
N PRO A 121 12.20 15.46 0.31
CA PRO A 121 13.48 15.25 -0.35
C PRO A 121 13.34 14.48 -1.67
N ALA A 122 14.33 14.62 -2.54
CA ALA A 122 14.46 13.79 -3.73
C ALA A 122 14.77 12.33 -3.35
N ILE A 123 14.01 11.38 -3.88
CA ILE A 123 14.18 9.94 -3.69
C ILE A 123 14.03 9.26 -5.06
N LEU A 124 15.16 8.83 -5.63
CA LEU A 124 15.19 8.18 -6.94
C LEU A 124 14.65 6.74 -6.89
N PRO A 125 14.13 6.23 -8.03
CA PRO A 125 13.89 6.95 -9.28
C PRO A 125 12.57 7.74 -9.30
N GLN A 126 11.67 7.48 -8.34
CA GLN A 126 10.28 7.93 -8.43
C GLN A 126 10.08 9.42 -8.13
N ASN A 127 10.97 10.05 -7.34
CA ASN A 127 10.92 11.48 -6.99
C ASN A 127 12.29 12.14 -7.25
N PRO A 128 12.60 12.57 -8.49
CA PRO A 128 13.95 12.95 -8.89
C PRO A 128 14.46 14.31 -8.37
N LYS A 129 13.59 15.13 -7.76
CA LYS A 129 13.92 16.44 -7.19
C LYS A 129 13.03 16.74 -5.98
N PRO A 130 13.44 17.64 -5.08
CA PRO A 130 12.56 18.11 -4.01
C PRO A 130 11.28 18.72 -4.58
N ASP A 131 10.13 18.35 -4.00
CA ASP A 131 8.79 18.78 -4.42
C ASP A 131 7.84 18.63 -3.23
N SER A 132 6.77 19.43 -3.20
CA SER A 132 5.68 19.34 -2.21
C SER A 132 4.64 18.29 -2.59
N TYR A 133 4.84 17.65 -3.74
CA TYR A 133 4.19 16.42 -4.18
C TYR A 133 5.20 15.27 -4.16
N PHE A 134 4.89 14.23 -3.41
CA PHE A 134 5.69 13.00 -3.34
C PHE A 134 4.83 11.81 -3.71
N GLU A 135 5.33 10.93 -4.59
CA GLU A 135 4.59 9.75 -5.02
C GLU A 135 5.42 8.48 -4.80
N PHE A 136 4.74 7.39 -4.49
CA PHE A 136 5.37 6.09 -4.38
C PHE A 136 4.45 5.01 -4.94
N ASN A 137 4.90 4.38 -6.02
CA ASN A 137 4.30 3.21 -6.62
C ASN A 137 4.91 1.95 -5.99
N TRP A 138 4.13 1.27 -5.17
CA TRP A 138 4.56 0.07 -4.47
C TRP A 138 4.76 -1.12 -5.42
N SER A 139 4.12 -1.10 -6.59
CA SER A 139 4.33 -2.14 -7.62
C SER A 139 5.72 -2.08 -8.26
N MET A 140 6.42 -0.95 -8.16
CA MET A 140 7.78 -0.77 -8.67
C MET A 140 8.87 -1.04 -7.62
N ASP A 141 8.49 -1.29 -6.36
CA ASP A 141 9.44 -1.70 -5.33
C ASP A 141 9.94 -3.12 -5.60
N GLU A 142 11.25 -3.30 -5.63
CA GLU A 142 11.87 -4.55 -6.11
C GLU A 142 11.53 -5.77 -5.24
N TRP A 143 11.30 -5.54 -3.94
CA TRP A 143 11.04 -6.58 -2.94
C TRP A 143 9.55 -6.78 -2.69
N THR A 144 8.77 -5.70 -2.65
CA THR A 144 7.35 -5.74 -2.30
C THR A 144 6.48 -6.01 -3.54
N ARG A 145 6.81 -5.38 -4.68
CA ARG A 145 6.14 -5.53 -5.99
C ARG A 145 4.62 -5.35 -5.96
N GLY A 146 4.12 -4.59 -5.00
CA GLY A 146 2.70 -4.29 -4.79
C GLY A 146 2.39 -4.00 -3.34
N ASP A 147 1.13 -3.76 -3.02
CA ASP A 147 0.63 -3.48 -1.65
C ASP A 147 -0.88 -3.84 -1.62
N PHE A 148 -1.55 -4.08 -0.49
CA PHE A 148 -1.07 -4.18 0.89
C PHE A 148 -0.62 -5.58 1.29
N ALA A 149 -1.38 -6.59 0.87
CA ALA A 149 -0.97 -7.98 0.98
C ALA A 149 -1.50 -8.78 -0.21
N GLY A 150 -1.31 -10.09 -0.14
CA GLY A 150 -1.84 -11.04 -1.09
C GLY A 150 -3.34 -10.89 -1.35
N CYS A 151 -3.71 -10.88 -2.61
CA CYS A 151 -5.09 -10.97 -3.06
C CYS A 151 -5.27 -12.30 -3.78
N MET A 152 -5.97 -13.23 -3.13
CA MET A 152 -6.19 -14.55 -3.69
C MET A 152 -7.27 -14.51 -4.77
N GLY A 153 -6.98 -15.12 -5.91
CA GLY A 153 -7.98 -15.31 -6.96
C GLY A 153 -9.10 -16.26 -6.52
N PRO A 154 -10.23 -16.28 -7.25
CA PRO A 154 -11.31 -17.22 -7.00
C PRO A 154 -10.82 -18.66 -6.94
N GLY A 155 -11.29 -19.42 -5.94
CA GLY A 155 -10.98 -20.84 -5.78
C GLY A 155 -9.61 -21.16 -5.19
N VAL A 156 -8.66 -20.22 -5.09
CA VAL A 156 -7.31 -20.50 -4.56
C VAL A 156 -7.37 -21.06 -3.13
N TRP A 157 -8.19 -20.46 -2.26
CA TRP A 157 -8.29 -20.85 -0.86
C TRP A 157 -9.05 -22.16 -0.64
N THR A 158 -10.26 -22.30 -1.22
CA THR A 158 -11.16 -23.43 -0.98
C THR A 158 -11.34 -24.38 -2.16
N GLY A 159 -11.40 -23.88 -3.39
CA GLY A 159 -11.69 -24.69 -4.58
C GLY A 159 -10.51 -25.59 -4.97
N SER A 160 -9.33 -24.99 -5.15
CA SER A 160 -8.06 -25.72 -5.27
C SER A 160 -7.55 -26.22 -3.93
N GLY A 161 -8.10 -25.72 -2.81
CA GLY A 161 -7.83 -26.23 -1.48
C GLY A 161 -6.49 -25.80 -0.87
N PHE A 162 -5.84 -24.74 -1.35
CA PHE A 162 -4.50 -24.34 -0.86
C PHE A 162 -4.49 -23.62 0.51
N GLY A 163 -5.64 -23.46 1.18
CA GLY A 163 -5.75 -22.79 2.48
C GLY A 163 -4.80 -23.31 3.59
N PRO A 164 -4.59 -24.63 3.74
CA PRO A 164 -3.60 -25.17 4.70
C PRO A 164 -2.17 -24.71 4.39
N ALA A 165 -1.76 -24.79 3.11
CA ALA A 165 -0.41 -24.46 2.63
C ALA A 165 0.00 -22.97 2.81
N VAL A 166 -0.93 -22.11 3.23
CA VAL A 166 -0.65 -20.72 3.59
C VAL A 166 0.25 -20.61 4.83
N ARG A 167 0.15 -21.56 5.76
CA ARG A 167 0.93 -21.54 7.02
C ARG A 167 1.67 -22.83 7.33
N GLU A 168 1.27 -23.97 6.74
CA GLU A 168 1.84 -25.28 7.06
C GLU A 168 3.37 -25.28 6.91
N PRO A 169 4.12 -25.59 7.98
CA PRO A 169 5.58 -25.69 7.91
C PRO A 169 6.02 -26.79 6.94
N ILE A 170 7.18 -26.59 6.31
CA ILE A 170 7.79 -27.59 5.43
C ILE A 170 9.18 -27.90 5.97
N GLY A 171 9.30 -29.05 6.65
CA GLY A 171 10.52 -29.39 7.39
C GLY A 171 10.85 -28.31 8.42
N ARG A 172 12.02 -27.68 8.28
CA ARG A 172 12.49 -26.60 9.16
C ARG A 172 12.09 -25.19 8.68
N VAL A 173 11.29 -25.08 7.63
CA VAL A 173 10.83 -23.79 7.07
C VAL A 173 9.46 -23.43 7.64
N HIS A 174 9.39 -22.30 8.34
CA HIS A 174 8.17 -21.73 8.90
C HIS A 174 7.79 -20.42 8.20
N TRP A 175 6.50 -20.18 7.98
CA TRP A 175 6.02 -19.09 7.12
C TRP A 175 5.43 -17.92 7.91
N ALA A 176 6.18 -16.84 8.05
CA ALA A 176 5.67 -15.57 8.61
C ALA A 176 5.19 -14.61 7.51
N GLY A 177 4.83 -13.39 7.92
CA GLY A 177 4.36 -12.32 7.05
C GLY A 177 2.84 -12.15 7.14
N VAL A 178 2.35 -10.96 6.84
CA VAL A 178 0.91 -10.63 6.97
C VAL A 178 0.02 -11.60 6.17
N ASP A 179 0.52 -12.15 5.07
CA ASP A 179 -0.12 -13.20 4.24
C ASP A 179 -0.47 -14.48 5.01
N THR A 180 0.17 -14.72 6.16
CA THR A 180 -0.03 -15.90 6.99
C THR A 180 -0.72 -15.59 8.32
N SER A 181 -1.11 -14.32 8.53
CA SER A 181 -1.79 -13.89 9.76
C SER A 181 -3.19 -14.49 9.89
N THR A 182 -3.61 -14.75 11.13
CA THR A 182 -4.96 -15.25 11.45
C THR A 182 -5.85 -14.17 12.04
N TYR A 183 -5.29 -13.00 12.34
CA TYR A 183 -5.98 -11.85 12.91
C TYR A 183 -5.39 -10.56 12.34
N SER A 184 -6.26 -9.58 12.04
CA SER A 184 -5.88 -8.30 11.43
C SER A 184 -5.06 -8.44 10.14
N TYR A 185 -5.60 -9.24 9.20
CA TYR A 185 -5.07 -9.32 7.83
C TYR A 185 -4.95 -7.92 7.22
N HIS A 186 -3.91 -7.69 6.40
CA HIS A 186 -3.56 -6.38 5.81
C HIS A 186 -3.04 -5.32 6.80
N CYS A 187 -2.70 -5.68 8.03
CA CYS A 187 -2.19 -4.72 9.02
C CYS A 187 -0.80 -5.11 9.56
N VAL A 188 -0.09 -4.10 10.08
CA VAL A 188 1.18 -4.29 10.81
C VAL A 188 1.00 -5.23 12.00
N SER A 189 -0.14 -5.15 12.70
CA SER A 189 -0.48 -6.09 13.79
C SER A 189 -0.59 -7.54 13.32
N GLY A 190 -1.11 -7.78 12.11
CA GLY A 190 -1.13 -9.12 11.51
C GLY A 190 0.28 -9.61 11.16
N ALA A 191 1.15 -8.73 10.67
CA ALA A 191 2.55 -9.07 10.43
C ALA A 191 3.26 -9.47 11.74
N ALA A 192 3.12 -8.68 12.81
CA ALA A 192 3.68 -8.99 14.12
C ALA A 192 3.16 -10.34 14.66
N GLN A 193 1.83 -10.52 14.64
CA GLN A 193 1.18 -11.76 15.06
C GLN A 193 1.72 -12.98 14.30
N SER A 194 1.85 -12.87 12.97
CA SER A 194 2.37 -13.95 12.14
C SER A 194 3.83 -14.30 12.50
N GLY A 195 4.65 -13.30 12.83
CA GLY A 195 6.06 -13.47 13.20
C GLY A 195 6.21 -14.17 14.54
N GLU A 196 5.47 -13.73 15.56
CA GLU A 196 5.46 -14.37 16.87
C GLU A 196 5.02 -15.84 16.79
N ARG A 197 3.98 -16.14 15.99
CA ARG A 197 3.53 -17.51 15.78
C ARG A 197 4.58 -18.36 15.05
N ALA A 198 5.22 -17.85 13.99
CA ALA A 198 6.30 -18.59 13.30
C ALA A 198 7.46 -18.89 14.25
N ALA A 199 7.86 -17.92 15.08
CA ALA A 199 8.93 -18.10 16.05
C ALA A 199 8.59 -19.20 17.07
N LYS A 200 7.36 -19.23 17.58
CA LYS A 200 6.90 -20.28 18.49
C LYS A 200 6.89 -21.66 17.84
N GLU A 201 6.44 -21.77 16.60
CA GLU A 201 6.50 -23.04 15.86
C GLU A 201 7.93 -23.52 15.66
N ALA A 202 8.86 -22.62 15.30
CA ALA A 202 10.26 -22.98 15.12
C ALA A 202 10.94 -23.42 16.44
N LEU A 203 10.57 -22.80 17.57
CA LEU A 203 11.06 -23.21 18.89
C LEU A 203 10.49 -24.56 19.35
N ALA A 204 9.30 -24.94 18.88
CA ALA A 204 8.66 -26.20 19.19
C ALA A 204 9.07 -27.34 18.23
N ALA A 205 9.72 -27.00 17.10
CA ALA A 205 10.22 -27.96 16.13
C ALA A 205 11.61 -28.47 16.55
N GLU A 206 11.72 -29.74 16.89
CA GLU A 206 12.98 -30.44 17.19
C GLU A 206 13.82 -30.69 15.90
#